data_AF-A0A7W1GWA7-F1
#
_entry.id   AF-A0A7W1GWA7-F1
#
_cell.length_a   1.000
_cell.length_b   1.000
_cell.length_c   1.000
_cell.angle_alpha   90.00
_cell.angle_beta   90.00
_cell.angle_gamma   90.00
#
_symmetry.space_group_name_H-M   'P 1'
#
loop_
_entity.id
_entity.type
_entity.pdbx_description
1 polymer ?
#
loop_
_entity_poly.entity_id
_entity_poly.type
_entity_poly.pdbx_seq_one_letter_code
_entity_poly.pdbx_strand_id
1 'polypeptide(L)'
;MNDNNQIFNFVSNSYSKFLNYSHINTVSQTESTFSYPNNEFLNQSSSLHHQIYLTQKKQARLHKIIFFGLSFIFFTLAAIVFFNTTNWACSLYFSNCAFIKAAIYTLCLLLSSFTFSIGYFAKPERDTAYYLFHKMERKLKGLYKKRRSEIGFLFSFNEDNRIKKVIFKQGYNQALERMREQKEKTLHVLERITSSIEHGIHEKEELVNHCLSDMHQSLSNIIQSFKQKSYLLAINNIPRAI
;
A
#
# COMPACT_ATOMS: atom_id res chain seq x y z
N MET A 1 -15.49 -38.55 7.60
CA MET A 1 -14.81 -38.04 8.81
C MET A 1 -13.78 -37.01 8.37
N ASN A 2 -13.67 -35.92 9.12
CA ASN A 2 -13.53 -34.55 8.61
C ASN A 2 -12.16 -33.95 8.97
N ASP A 3 -11.17 -34.10 8.09
CA ASP A 3 -9.76 -33.65 8.32
C ASP A 3 -9.37 -32.38 7.55
N ASN A 4 -10.25 -31.37 7.47
CA ASN A 4 -9.97 -30.12 6.74
C ASN A 4 -9.91 -28.84 7.61
N ASN A 5 -9.92 -28.95 8.94
CA ASN A 5 -9.98 -27.79 9.84
C ASN A 5 -8.64 -27.32 10.43
N GLN A 6 -7.49 -27.92 10.09
CA GLN A 6 -6.22 -27.56 10.73
C GLN A 6 -5.42 -26.42 10.05
N ILE A 7 -5.80 -25.96 8.85
CA ILE A 7 -5.00 -24.95 8.13
C ILE A 7 -5.39 -23.49 8.49
N PHE A 8 -6.48 -23.26 9.21
CA PHE A 8 -6.97 -21.90 9.49
C PHE A 8 -6.52 -21.28 10.82
N ASN A 9 -5.80 -22.01 11.68
CA ASN A 9 -5.39 -21.50 13.01
C ASN A 9 -4.01 -20.83 13.05
N PHE A 10 -3.29 -20.69 11.93
CA PHE A 10 -1.94 -20.09 11.93
C PHE A 10 -1.93 -18.55 11.81
N VAL A 11 -3.09 -17.90 11.66
CA VAL A 11 -3.18 -16.47 11.28
C VAL A 11 -3.55 -15.54 12.45
N SER A 12 -3.96 -16.05 13.62
CA SER A 12 -4.46 -15.19 14.71
C SER A 12 -3.44 -14.85 15.83
N ASN A 13 -2.29 -15.52 15.91
CA ASN A 13 -1.41 -15.40 17.10
C ASN A 13 -0.40 -14.24 17.09
N SER A 14 -0.19 -13.53 15.98
CA SER A 14 0.79 -12.43 15.95
C SER A 14 0.25 -11.08 16.42
N TYR A 15 -1.06 -10.82 16.33
CA TYR A 15 -1.60 -9.49 16.65
C TYR A 15 -2.03 -9.31 18.11
N SER A 16 -2.34 -10.40 18.83
CA SER A 16 -2.73 -10.32 20.25
C SER A 16 -1.58 -9.88 21.17
N LYS A 17 -0.33 -10.16 20.78
CA LYS A 17 0.86 -9.73 21.55
C LYS A 17 1.12 -8.23 21.51
N PHE A 18 0.68 -7.53 20.45
CA PHE A 18 0.88 -6.08 20.33
C PHE A 18 -0.25 -5.24 20.93
N LEU A 19 -1.42 -5.84 21.18
CA LEU A 19 -2.55 -5.15 21.84
C LEU A 19 -2.47 -5.18 23.38
N ASN A 20 -1.57 -5.97 23.96
CA ASN A 20 -1.41 -6.08 25.42
C ASN A 20 -0.38 -5.11 26.02
N TYR A 21 0.13 -4.16 25.25
CA TYR A 21 1.14 -3.21 25.73
C TYR A 21 0.56 -1.99 26.50
N SER A 22 -0.76 -1.79 26.51
CA SER A 22 -1.37 -0.60 27.13
C SER A 22 -1.90 -0.80 28.55
N HIS A 23 -1.63 -1.93 29.22
CA HIS A 23 -2.20 -2.17 30.55
C HIS A 23 -1.39 -3.10 31.46
N ILE A 24 -0.13 -2.77 31.76
CA ILE A 24 0.55 -3.36 32.93
C ILE A 24 1.37 -2.27 33.63
N ASN A 25 0.72 -1.52 34.51
CA ASN A 25 1.38 -0.97 35.68
C ASN A 25 1.21 -1.96 36.83
N THR A 26 2.33 -2.23 37.49
CA THR A 26 2.49 -2.75 38.85
C THR A 26 2.03 -4.19 39.13
N VAL A 27 3.03 -5.03 39.49
CA VAL A 27 3.07 -5.93 40.67
C VAL A 27 3.68 -7.30 40.31
N SER A 28 4.87 -7.52 40.92
CA SER A 28 5.47 -8.80 41.34
C SER A 28 6.15 -9.71 40.32
N GLN A 29 7.48 -9.72 40.46
CA GLN A 29 8.42 -10.79 40.15
C GLN A 29 7.87 -12.20 40.47
N THR A 30 7.84 -13.07 39.47
CA THR A 30 8.18 -14.49 39.64
C THR A 30 8.94 -14.94 38.40
N GLU A 31 10.19 -15.34 38.64
CA GLU A 31 11.09 -15.96 37.68
C GLU A 31 10.41 -17.17 37.03
N SER A 32 10.16 -17.07 35.73
CA SER A 32 10.09 -18.25 34.87
C SER A 32 10.95 -17.97 33.65
N THR A 33 11.98 -18.79 33.49
CA THR A 33 12.99 -18.73 32.44
C THR A 33 12.32 -19.00 31.09
N PHE A 34 11.68 -17.98 30.52
CA PHE A 34 11.14 -18.03 29.17
C PHE A 34 12.31 -17.89 28.19
N SER A 35 12.70 -19.02 27.62
CA SER A 35 13.63 -19.09 26.50
C SER A 35 13.09 -18.25 25.33
N TYR A 36 13.72 -17.11 25.07
CA TYR A 36 13.49 -16.32 23.87
C TYR A 36 13.81 -17.19 22.65
N PRO A 37 12.90 -17.36 21.67
CA PRO A 37 13.32 -17.90 20.39
C PRO A 37 14.33 -16.93 19.78
N ASN A 38 15.57 -17.42 19.58
CA ASN A 38 16.72 -16.68 19.09
C ASN A 38 16.39 -15.68 17.97
N ASN A 39 16.60 -14.39 18.25
CA ASN A 39 16.47 -13.26 17.33
C ASN A 39 17.49 -13.29 16.16
N GLU A 40 18.41 -14.27 16.13
CA GLU A 40 19.44 -14.37 15.10
C GLU A 40 18.90 -14.76 13.72
N PHE A 41 17.80 -15.52 13.65
CA PHE A 41 17.15 -15.84 12.36
C PHE A 41 16.42 -14.64 11.73
N LEU A 42 16.01 -13.66 12.54
CA LEU A 42 15.34 -12.43 12.07
C LEU A 42 16.34 -11.37 11.58
N ASN A 43 17.57 -11.38 12.10
CA ASN A 43 18.61 -10.40 11.74
C ASN A 43 19.29 -10.67 10.40
N GLN A 44 19.21 -11.89 9.85
CA GLN A 44 19.88 -12.21 8.59
C GLN A 44 19.01 -11.99 7.34
N SER A 45 17.68 -12.00 7.47
CA SER A 45 16.74 -11.69 6.37
C SER A 45 16.24 -10.23 6.36
N SER A 46 16.47 -9.47 7.43
CA SER A 46 16.00 -8.08 7.56
C SER A 46 16.80 -7.08 6.73
N SER A 47 18.07 -7.36 6.39
CA SER A 47 18.93 -6.38 5.70
C SER A 47 18.46 -6.00 4.29
N LEU A 48 17.85 -6.94 3.55
CA LEU A 48 17.28 -6.67 2.22
C LEU A 48 15.89 -6.03 2.29
N HIS A 49 15.09 -6.31 3.33
CA HIS A 49 13.74 -5.74 3.47
C HIS A 49 13.77 -4.30 4.01
N HIS A 50 14.78 -3.93 4.79
CA HIS A 50 15.00 -2.56 5.26
C HIS A 50 15.20 -1.56 4.10
N GLN A 51 15.73 -2.01 2.95
CA GLN A 51 15.97 -1.15 1.79
C GLN A 51 14.69 -0.69 1.07
N ILE A 52 13.59 -1.44 1.12
CA ILE A 52 12.40 -1.12 0.32
C ILE A 52 11.77 0.19 0.79
N TYR A 53 11.61 0.38 2.10
CA TYR A 53 11.07 1.63 2.62
C TYR A 53 12.07 2.78 2.52
N LEU A 54 13.36 2.56 2.81
CA LEU A 54 14.37 3.62 2.71
C LEU A 54 14.49 4.18 1.28
N THR A 55 14.41 3.33 0.26
CA THR A 55 14.42 3.77 -1.14
C THR A 55 13.17 4.55 -1.51
N GLN A 56 11.99 4.07 -1.12
CA GLN A 56 10.73 4.79 -1.39
C GLN A 56 10.59 6.07 -0.58
N LYS A 57 11.08 6.11 0.66
CA LYS A 57 11.13 7.32 1.51
C LYS A 57 11.99 8.40 0.88
N LYS A 58 13.15 8.05 0.32
CA LYS A 58 13.99 9.00 -0.43
C LYS A 58 13.25 9.54 -1.65
N GLN A 59 12.61 8.68 -2.44
CA GLN A 59 11.82 9.10 -3.59
C GLN A 59 10.65 10.01 -3.19
N ALA A 60 9.93 9.68 -2.12
CA ALA A 60 8.83 10.49 -1.61
C ALA A 60 9.31 11.84 -1.05
N ARG A 61 10.46 11.87 -0.37
CA ARG A 61 11.09 13.12 0.08
C ARG A 61 11.47 14.00 -1.11
N LEU A 62 12.05 13.43 -2.16
CA LEU A 62 12.35 14.15 -3.39
C LEU A 62 11.08 14.70 -4.04
N HIS A 63 10.00 13.91 -4.11
CA HIS A 63 8.71 14.39 -4.62
C HIS A 63 8.18 15.56 -3.79
N LYS A 64 8.22 15.48 -2.45
CA LYS A 64 7.83 16.60 -1.58
C LYS A 64 8.64 17.85 -1.88
N ILE A 65 9.96 17.73 -1.97
CA ILE A 65 10.85 18.88 -2.27
C ILE A 65 10.49 19.49 -3.63
N ILE A 66 10.24 18.66 -4.66
CA ILE A 66 9.85 19.14 -5.99
C ILE A 66 8.50 19.88 -5.92
N PHE A 67 7.48 19.32 -5.25
CA PHE A 67 6.18 19.96 -5.13
C PHE A 67 6.23 21.26 -4.31
N PHE A 68 6.99 21.30 -3.23
CA PHE A 68 7.22 22.54 -2.48
C PHE A 68 7.98 23.58 -3.31
N GLY A 69 9.00 23.16 -4.08
CA GLY A 69 9.72 24.04 -4.99
C GLY A 69 8.81 24.63 -6.07
N LEU A 70 7.96 23.81 -6.69
CA LEU A 70 6.97 24.27 -7.67
C LEU A 70 5.97 25.25 -7.04
N SER A 71 5.47 24.95 -5.85
CA SER A 71 4.59 25.86 -5.10
C SER A 71 5.27 27.21 -4.87
N PHE A 72 6.53 27.21 -4.43
CA PHE A 72 7.31 28.43 -4.23
C PHE A 72 7.51 29.23 -5.53
N ILE A 73 7.76 28.55 -6.66
CA ILE A 73 7.88 29.20 -7.97
C ILE A 73 6.56 29.88 -8.36
N PHE A 74 5.42 29.18 -8.26
CA PHE A 74 4.11 29.76 -8.60
C PHE A 74 3.73 30.90 -7.67
N PHE A 75 4.04 30.80 -6.38
CA PHE A 75 3.84 31.87 -5.42
C PHE A 75 4.68 33.11 -5.76
N THR A 76 5.96 32.92 -6.09
CA THR A 76 6.86 34.00 -6.50
C THR A 76 6.37 34.65 -7.79
N LEU A 77 5.90 33.86 -8.76
CA LEU A 77 5.32 34.37 -10.00
C LEU A 77 4.04 35.17 -9.74
N ALA A 78 3.18 34.70 -8.82
CA ALA A 78 1.99 35.44 -8.40
C ALA A 78 2.38 36.78 -7.74
N ALA A 79 3.40 36.79 -6.89
CA ALA A 79 3.91 38.02 -6.26
C ALA A 79 4.48 38.99 -7.30
N ILE A 80 5.28 38.50 -8.27
CA ILE A 80 5.80 39.33 -9.36
C ILE A 80 4.65 39.93 -10.16
N VAL A 81 3.67 39.13 -10.57
CA VAL A 81 2.49 39.63 -11.32
C VAL A 81 1.73 40.65 -10.48
N PHE A 82 1.55 40.41 -9.17
CA PHE A 82 0.87 41.33 -8.28
C PHE A 82 1.58 42.70 -8.21
N PHE A 83 2.87 42.70 -7.87
CA PHE A 83 3.69 43.91 -7.69
C PHE A 83 4.00 44.64 -8.99
N ASN A 84 4.08 43.94 -10.14
CA ASN A 84 4.29 44.60 -11.42
C ASN A 84 3.07 45.49 -11.72
N THR A 85 3.24 46.80 -11.58
CA THR A 85 2.24 47.78 -11.97
C THR A 85 2.03 47.68 -13.47
N THR A 86 0.82 47.35 -13.89
CA THR A 86 0.42 47.48 -15.30
C THR A 86 0.68 48.92 -15.71
N ASN A 87 1.49 49.10 -16.76
CA ASN A 87 1.78 50.41 -17.33
C ASN A 87 0.47 51.19 -17.49
N TRP A 88 0.45 52.45 -17.06
CA TRP A 88 -0.77 53.28 -17.02
C TRP A 88 -1.48 53.33 -18.39
N ALA A 89 -0.69 53.34 -19.47
CA ALA A 89 -1.17 53.24 -20.85
C ALA A 89 -1.94 51.93 -21.14
N CYS A 90 -1.50 50.79 -20.60
CA CYS A 90 -2.16 49.49 -20.82
C CYS A 90 -3.55 49.45 -20.15
N SER A 91 -3.69 50.11 -18.98
CA SER A 91 -4.99 50.26 -18.30
C SER A 91 -5.95 51.19 -19.05
N LEU A 92 -5.43 52.18 -19.79
CA LEU A 92 -6.24 53.14 -20.55
C LEU A 92 -6.67 52.60 -21.91
N TYR A 93 -5.78 51.90 -22.63
CA TYR A 93 -6.07 51.38 -23.98
C TYR A 93 -6.75 50.01 -23.96
N PHE A 94 -6.56 49.21 -22.91
CA PHE A 94 -7.16 47.88 -22.77
C PHE A 94 -7.87 47.76 -21.42
N SER A 95 -9.17 48.10 -21.40
CA SER A 95 -10.04 47.94 -20.22
C SER A 95 -9.98 46.53 -19.61
N ASN A 96 -9.69 45.51 -20.42
CA ASN A 96 -9.58 44.11 -19.99
C ASN A 96 -8.21 43.72 -19.41
N CYS A 97 -7.18 44.57 -19.45
CA CYS A 97 -5.85 44.21 -18.94
C CYS A 97 -5.84 43.95 -17.43
N ALA A 98 -6.63 44.69 -16.65
CA ALA A 98 -6.78 44.44 -15.22
C ALA A 98 -7.43 43.08 -14.94
N PHE A 99 -8.45 42.71 -15.71
CA PHE A 99 -9.13 41.42 -15.60
C PHE A 99 -8.19 40.25 -15.92
N ILE A 100 -7.43 40.35 -17.01
CA ILE A 100 -6.45 39.33 -17.41
C ILE A 100 -5.35 39.19 -16.35
N LYS A 101 -4.84 40.31 -15.83
CA LYS A 101 -3.85 40.30 -14.74
C LYS A 101 -4.40 39.60 -13.49
N ALA A 102 -5.63 39.92 -13.09
CA ALA A 102 -6.29 39.28 -11.96
C ALA A 102 -6.50 37.77 -12.19
N ALA A 103 -6.90 37.36 -13.39
CA ALA A 103 -7.06 35.96 -13.76
C ALA A 103 -5.74 35.17 -13.71
N ILE A 104 -4.64 35.76 -14.21
CA ILE A 104 -3.31 35.14 -14.15
C ILE A 104 -2.83 35.02 -12.70
N TYR A 105 -3.04 36.06 -11.89
CA TYR A 105 -2.69 36.05 -10.47
C TYR A 105 -3.46 34.98 -9.68
N THR A 106 -4.79 34.91 -9.84
CA THR A 106 -5.61 33.90 -9.15
C THR A 106 -5.26 32.49 -9.60
N LEU A 107 -4.99 32.29 -10.89
CA LEU A 107 -4.53 31.01 -11.42
C LEU A 107 -3.19 30.61 -10.78
N CYS A 108 -2.21 31.50 -10.71
CA CYS A 108 -0.91 31.21 -10.08
C CYS A 108 -1.05 30.86 -8.60
N LEU A 109 -1.89 31.59 -7.84
CA LEU A 109 -2.17 31.26 -6.45
C LEU A 109 -2.86 29.91 -6.29
N LEU A 110 -3.80 29.59 -7.18
CA LEU A 110 -4.52 28.33 -7.15
C LEU A 110 -3.57 27.15 -7.44
N LEU A 111 -2.70 27.27 -8.45
CA LEU A 111 -1.67 26.27 -8.71
C LEU A 111 -0.67 26.15 -7.56
N SER A 112 -0.26 27.28 -6.96
CA SER A 112 0.63 27.29 -5.79
C SER A 112 0.02 26.54 -4.60
N SER A 113 -1.25 26.82 -4.27
CA SER A 113 -1.97 26.18 -3.18
C SER A 113 -2.21 24.69 -3.44
N PHE A 114 -2.53 24.33 -4.69
CA PHE A 114 -2.75 22.95 -5.10
C PHE A 114 -1.47 22.11 -4.99
N THR A 115 -0.36 22.61 -5.53
CA THR A 115 0.95 21.95 -5.45
C THR A 115 1.47 21.85 -4.01
N PHE A 116 1.25 22.89 -3.19
CA PHE A 116 1.54 22.85 -1.76
C PHE A 116 0.75 21.75 -1.05
N SER A 117 -0.56 21.69 -1.31
CA SER A 117 -1.44 20.69 -0.70
C SER A 117 -1.00 19.27 -1.03
N ILE A 118 -0.61 19.00 -2.29
CA ILE A 118 -0.07 17.69 -2.69
C ILE A 118 1.20 17.36 -1.91
N GLY A 119 2.16 18.30 -1.81
CA GLY A 119 3.40 18.09 -1.07
C GLY A 119 3.18 17.89 0.43
N TYR A 120 2.23 18.63 1.02
CA TYR A 120 1.90 18.59 2.44
C TYR A 120 1.20 17.28 2.84
N PHE A 121 0.20 16.85 2.06
CA PHE A 121 -0.58 15.64 2.36
C PHE A 121 0.09 14.33 1.91
N ALA A 122 1.21 14.39 1.18
CA ALA A 122 1.97 13.20 0.82
C ALA A 122 2.46 12.45 2.07
N LYS A 123 2.02 11.20 2.25
CA LYS A 123 2.41 10.34 3.38
C LYS A 123 3.16 9.12 2.83
N PRO A 124 4.50 9.10 2.89
CA PRO A 124 5.32 8.07 2.24
C PRO A 124 4.98 6.65 2.72
N GLU A 125 4.56 6.50 3.97
CA GLU A 125 4.16 5.23 4.56
C GLU A 125 2.93 4.65 3.86
N ARG A 126 1.91 5.49 3.64
CA ARG A 126 0.69 5.09 2.93
C ARG A 126 0.99 4.78 1.47
N ASP A 127 1.74 5.65 0.80
CA ASP A 127 2.07 5.49 -0.61
C ASP A 127 2.83 4.18 -0.87
N THR A 128 3.75 3.82 0.03
CA THR A 128 4.50 2.56 -0.05
C THR A 128 3.57 1.35 0.11
N ALA A 129 2.63 1.39 1.06
CA ALA A 129 1.63 0.33 1.24
C ALA A 129 0.73 0.17 0.00
N TYR A 130 0.27 1.27 -0.60
CA TYR A 130 -0.50 1.24 -1.85
C TYR A 130 0.31 0.68 -3.01
N TYR A 131 1.56 1.10 -3.15
CA TYR A 131 2.47 0.57 -4.18
C TYR A 131 2.63 -0.95 -4.05
N LEU A 132 2.88 -1.44 -2.83
CA LEU A 132 3.06 -2.86 -2.54
C LEU A 132 1.78 -3.66 -2.87
N PHE A 133 0.62 -3.13 -2.44
CA PHE A 133 -0.68 -3.71 -2.75
C PHE A 133 -0.91 -3.83 -4.26
N HIS A 134 -0.73 -2.74 -5.02
CA HIS A 134 -0.95 -2.73 -6.46
C HIS A 134 0.03 -3.64 -7.22
N LYS A 135 1.28 -3.71 -6.76
CA LYS A 135 2.28 -4.65 -7.30
C LYS A 135 1.80 -6.10 -7.15
N MET A 136 1.30 -6.46 -5.98
CA MET A 136 0.77 -7.80 -5.71
C MET A 136 -0.55 -8.07 -6.43
N GLU A 137 -1.44 -7.08 -6.53
CA GLU A 137 -2.71 -7.17 -7.26
C GLU A 137 -2.45 -7.46 -8.74
N ARG A 138 -1.49 -6.76 -9.36
CA ARG A 138 -1.05 -7.03 -10.74
C ARG A 138 -0.53 -8.47 -10.91
N LYS A 139 0.23 -8.98 -9.93
CA LYS A 139 0.73 -10.36 -9.93
C LYS A 139 -0.42 -11.38 -9.86
N LEU A 140 -1.39 -11.17 -8.97
CA LEU A 140 -2.59 -12.01 -8.87
C LEU A 140 -3.40 -11.99 -10.16
N LYS A 141 -3.64 -10.80 -10.73
CA LYS A 141 -4.34 -10.61 -12.01
C LYS A 141 -3.61 -11.30 -13.16
N GLY A 142 -2.29 -11.25 -13.18
CA GLY A 142 -1.45 -11.97 -14.14
C GLY A 142 -1.64 -13.49 -14.06
N LEU A 143 -1.60 -14.06 -12.85
CA LEU A 143 -1.85 -15.49 -12.62
C LEU A 143 -3.27 -15.89 -13.07
N TYR A 144 -4.27 -15.09 -12.72
CA TYR A 144 -5.65 -15.32 -13.15
C TYR A 144 -5.80 -15.30 -14.67
N LYS A 145 -5.22 -14.29 -15.36
CA LYS A 145 -5.25 -14.20 -16.82
C LYS A 145 -4.58 -15.41 -17.46
N LYS A 146 -3.38 -15.79 -17.01
CA LYS A 146 -2.63 -16.95 -17.54
C LYS A 146 -3.43 -18.25 -17.40
N ARG A 147 -4.02 -18.50 -16.24
CA ARG A 147 -4.86 -19.68 -16.02
C ARG A 147 -6.15 -19.64 -16.82
N ARG A 148 -6.79 -18.48 -16.92
CA ARG A 148 -8.01 -18.30 -17.71
C ARG A 148 -7.75 -18.58 -19.19
N SER A 149 -6.60 -18.19 -19.74
CA SER A 149 -6.24 -18.53 -21.13
C SER A 149 -5.98 -20.02 -21.31
N GLU A 150 -5.31 -20.69 -20.37
CA GLU A 150 -5.09 -22.15 -20.42
C GLU A 150 -6.43 -22.92 -20.40
N ILE A 151 -7.35 -22.55 -19.51
CA ILE A 151 -8.69 -23.17 -19.41
C ILE A 151 -9.55 -22.80 -20.62
N GLY A 152 -9.44 -21.57 -21.12
CA GLY A 152 -10.21 -21.07 -22.27
C GLY A 152 -9.82 -21.75 -23.58
N PHE A 153 -8.54 -22.02 -23.78
CA PHE A 153 -8.02 -22.67 -24.98
C PHE A 153 -8.38 -24.16 -25.04
N LEU A 154 -8.33 -24.85 -23.90
CA LEU A 154 -8.48 -26.31 -23.88
C LEU A 154 -9.93 -26.82 -23.93
N PHE A 155 -10.95 -25.97 -23.67
CA PHE A 155 -12.20 -26.50 -23.13
C PHE A 155 -13.47 -25.66 -23.43
N SER A 156 -13.65 -25.20 -24.68
CA SER A 156 -14.76 -24.30 -25.04
C SER A 156 -16.16 -24.95 -25.12
N PHE A 157 -16.30 -26.28 -25.09
CA PHE A 157 -17.58 -26.95 -25.40
C PHE A 157 -18.23 -27.79 -24.29
N ASN A 158 -17.60 -27.97 -23.12
CA ASN A 158 -18.13 -28.85 -22.07
C ASN A 158 -18.79 -28.08 -20.90
N GLU A 159 -19.94 -28.53 -20.41
CA GLU A 159 -20.74 -27.88 -19.36
C GLU A 159 -20.00 -27.83 -18.01
N ASP A 160 -19.23 -28.86 -17.69
CA ASP A 160 -18.31 -28.90 -16.54
C ASP A 160 -17.32 -27.74 -16.51
N ASN A 161 -16.95 -27.20 -17.68
CA ASN A 161 -16.00 -26.09 -17.76
C ASN A 161 -16.64 -24.74 -17.39
N ARG A 162 -17.97 -24.62 -17.47
CA ARG A 162 -18.68 -23.43 -16.96
C ARG A 162 -18.58 -23.37 -15.44
N ILE A 163 -18.86 -24.47 -14.76
CA ILE A 163 -18.75 -24.58 -13.30
C ILE A 163 -17.31 -24.28 -12.85
N LYS A 164 -16.30 -24.84 -13.53
CA LYS A 164 -14.88 -24.58 -13.24
C LYS A 164 -14.50 -23.11 -13.40
N LYS A 165 -14.97 -22.44 -14.46
CA LYS A 165 -14.75 -21.00 -14.66
C LYS A 165 -15.35 -20.17 -13.53
N VAL A 166 -16.54 -20.55 -13.04
CA VAL A 166 -17.21 -19.88 -11.91
C VAL A 166 -16.41 -20.07 -10.62
N ILE A 167 -16.03 -21.30 -10.27
CA ILE A 167 -15.25 -21.60 -9.06
C ILE A 167 -13.90 -20.88 -9.09
N PHE A 168 -13.21 -20.87 -10.22
CA PHE A 168 -11.93 -20.18 -10.36
C PHE A 168 -12.07 -18.66 -10.22
N LYS A 169 -13.11 -18.08 -10.84
CA LYS A 169 -13.44 -16.65 -10.69
C LYS A 169 -13.76 -16.31 -9.23
N GLN A 170 -14.52 -17.16 -8.55
CA GLN A 170 -14.85 -16.99 -7.13
C GLN A 170 -13.59 -17.04 -6.25
N GLY A 171 -12.70 -18.02 -6.47
CA GLY A 171 -11.42 -18.10 -5.75
C GLY A 171 -10.53 -16.88 -5.97
N TYR A 172 -10.52 -16.31 -7.18
CA TYR A 172 -9.81 -15.07 -7.48
C TYR A 172 -10.42 -13.87 -6.73
N ASN A 173 -11.74 -13.72 -6.76
CA ASN A 173 -12.43 -12.65 -6.06
C ASN A 173 -12.21 -12.73 -4.55
N GLN A 174 -12.26 -13.93 -3.97
CA GLN A 174 -11.98 -14.17 -2.56
C GLN A 174 -10.53 -13.81 -2.20
N ALA A 175 -9.56 -14.14 -3.04
CA ALA A 175 -8.16 -13.76 -2.82
C ALA A 175 -7.99 -12.24 -2.88
N LEU A 176 -8.65 -11.57 -3.84
CA LEU A 176 -8.62 -10.11 -3.98
C LEU A 176 -9.23 -9.40 -2.77
N GLU A 177 -10.35 -9.90 -2.27
CA GLU A 177 -11.03 -9.40 -1.07
C GLU A 177 -10.12 -9.50 0.16
N ARG A 178 -9.52 -10.67 0.41
CA ARG A 178 -8.54 -10.85 1.49
C ARG A 178 -7.34 -9.91 1.38
N MET A 179 -6.85 -9.65 0.16
CA MET A 179 -5.77 -8.67 -0.05
C MET A 179 -6.22 -7.25 0.31
N ARG A 180 -7.47 -6.87 0.01
CA ARG A 180 -8.03 -5.55 0.36
C ARG A 180 -8.21 -5.40 1.86
N GLU A 181 -8.73 -6.42 2.54
CA GLU A 181 -8.82 -6.45 4.00
C GLU A 181 -7.44 -6.30 4.64
N GLN A 182 -6.44 -7.04 4.15
CA GLN A 182 -5.07 -6.95 4.67
C GLN A 182 -4.47 -5.55 4.47
N LYS A 183 -4.71 -4.93 3.31
CA LYS A 183 -4.30 -3.55 3.03
C LYS A 183 -4.93 -2.57 4.02
N GLU A 184 -6.24 -2.66 4.26
CA GLU A 184 -6.95 -1.77 5.19
C GLU A 184 -6.47 -1.92 6.63
N LYS A 185 -6.28 -3.17 7.10
CA LYS A 185 -5.67 -3.44 8.41
C LYS A 185 -4.29 -2.81 8.54
N THR A 186 -3.44 -2.97 7.52
CA THR A 186 -2.09 -2.40 7.51
C THR A 186 -2.12 -0.87 7.52
N LEU A 187 -2.98 -0.25 6.71
CA LEU A 187 -3.11 1.21 6.67
C LEU A 187 -3.54 1.80 8.01
N HIS A 188 -4.46 1.14 8.70
CA HIS A 188 -4.90 1.54 10.03
C HIS A 188 -3.79 1.39 11.09
N VAL A 189 -2.98 0.32 11.02
CA VAL A 189 -1.80 0.15 11.91
C VAL A 189 -0.75 1.22 11.63
N LEU A 190 -0.44 1.50 10.35
CA LEU A 190 0.49 2.58 9.97
C LEU A 190 0.02 3.95 10.49
N GLU A 191 -1.28 4.22 10.42
CA GLU A 191 -1.86 5.47 10.92
C GLU A 191 -1.71 5.62 12.44
N ARG A 192 -1.88 4.52 13.19
CA ARG A 192 -1.63 4.49 14.64
C ARG A 192 -0.16 4.72 14.98
N ILE A 193 0.76 4.02 14.28
CA ILE A 193 2.21 4.19 14.48
C ILE A 193 2.61 5.65 14.22
N THR A 194 2.14 6.22 13.10
CA THR A 194 2.47 7.60 12.70
C THR A 194 1.94 8.62 13.72
N SER A 195 0.74 8.40 14.24
CA SER A 195 0.05 9.31 15.18
C SER A 195 0.52 9.17 16.63
N SER A 196 1.17 8.06 16.99
CA SER A 196 1.67 7.83 18.35
C SER A 196 2.71 8.88 18.74
N ILE A 197 2.62 9.46 19.94
CA ILE A 197 3.58 10.47 20.41
C ILE A 197 4.78 9.80 21.13
N GLU A 198 4.57 8.60 21.66
CA GLU A 198 5.48 7.90 22.57
C GLU A 198 6.79 7.42 21.92
N HIS A 199 6.76 7.12 20.61
CA HIS A 199 7.90 6.51 19.93
C HIS A 199 8.82 7.55 19.27
N GLY A 200 10.13 7.33 19.37
CA GLY A 200 11.13 8.13 18.66
C GLY A 200 11.02 7.99 17.13
N ILE A 201 11.59 8.95 16.38
CA ILE A 201 11.53 8.94 14.90
C ILE A 201 12.11 7.64 14.31
N HIS A 202 13.23 7.16 14.87
CA HIS A 202 13.89 5.93 14.41
C HIS A 202 13.04 4.69 14.67
N GLU A 203 12.46 4.61 15.87
CA GLU A 203 11.61 3.49 16.29
C GLU A 203 10.32 3.43 15.46
N LYS A 204 9.70 4.58 15.16
CA LYS A 204 8.56 4.66 14.24
C LYS A 204 8.92 4.12 12.85
N GLU A 205 10.10 4.45 12.35
CA GLU A 205 10.58 3.97 11.06
C GLU A 205 10.77 2.45 11.06
N GLU A 206 11.34 1.88 12.12
CA GLU A 206 11.47 0.42 12.28
C GLU A 206 10.10 -0.27 12.35
N LEU A 207 9.15 0.28 13.11
CA LEU A 207 7.79 -0.24 13.21
C LEU A 207 7.05 -0.18 11.88
N VAL A 208 7.19 0.92 11.12
CA VAL A 208 6.63 1.04 9.76
C VAL A 208 7.24 0.00 8.82
N ASN A 209 8.56 -0.20 8.87
CA ASN A 209 9.26 -1.20 8.06
C ASN A 209 8.77 -2.61 8.34
N HIS A 210 8.63 -2.94 9.62
CA HIS A 210 8.12 -4.22 10.05
C HIS A 210 6.68 -4.44 9.56
N CYS A 211 5.82 -3.44 9.73
CA CYS A 211 4.43 -3.48 9.27
C CYS A 211 4.30 -3.69 7.75
N LEU A 212 5.12 -2.99 6.95
CA LEU A 212 5.16 -3.15 5.49
C LEU A 212 5.71 -4.52 5.06
N SER A 213 6.70 -5.05 5.79
CA SER A 213 7.24 -6.39 5.58
C SER A 213 6.17 -7.46 5.83
N ASP A 214 5.44 -7.35 6.93
CA ASP A 214 4.35 -8.25 7.29
C ASP A 214 3.22 -8.21 6.25
N MET A 215 2.87 -7.01 5.77
CA MET A 215 1.92 -6.86 4.67
C MET A 215 2.42 -7.58 3.41
N HIS A 216 3.70 -7.41 3.04
CA HIS A 216 4.29 -8.07 1.87
C HIS A 216 4.19 -9.59 1.98
N GLN A 217 4.58 -10.15 3.13
CA GLN A 217 4.55 -11.58 3.39
C GLN A 217 3.11 -12.10 3.36
N SER A 218 2.17 -11.43 4.03
CA SER A 218 0.76 -11.81 4.04
C SER A 218 0.14 -11.80 2.64
N LEU A 219 0.42 -10.77 1.83
CA LEU A 219 -0.05 -10.72 0.45
C LEU A 219 0.57 -11.83 -0.41
N SER A 220 1.85 -12.13 -0.22
CA SER A 220 2.54 -13.23 -0.91
C SER A 220 1.90 -14.58 -0.57
N ASN A 221 1.59 -14.81 0.71
CA ASN A 221 0.93 -16.02 1.18
C ASN A 221 -0.46 -16.19 0.53
N ILE A 222 -1.27 -15.12 0.46
CA ILE A 222 -2.58 -15.16 -0.22
C ILE A 222 -2.43 -15.55 -1.70
N ILE A 223 -1.46 -14.97 -2.40
CA ILE A 223 -1.18 -15.31 -3.80
C ILE A 223 -0.73 -16.77 -3.93
N GLN A 224 0.11 -17.26 -3.01
CA GLN A 224 0.57 -18.64 -3.02
C GLN A 224 -0.56 -19.62 -2.74
N SER A 225 -1.45 -19.34 -1.79
CA SER A 225 -2.64 -20.16 -1.54
C SER A 225 -3.57 -20.18 -2.75
N PHE A 226 -3.79 -19.05 -3.41
CA PHE A 226 -4.54 -19.00 -4.67
C PHE A 226 -3.88 -19.83 -5.77
N LYS A 227 -2.56 -19.71 -5.92
CA LYS A 227 -1.77 -20.51 -6.85
C LYS A 227 -1.97 -22.01 -6.57
N GLN A 228 -1.76 -22.48 -5.34
CA GLN A 228 -1.93 -23.88 -4.94
C GLN A 228 -3.35 -24.40 -5.21
N LYS A 229 -4.39 -23.65 -4.79
CA LYS A 229 -5.79 -23.99 -5.08
C LYS A 229 -6.05 -24.11 -6.59
N SER A 230 -5.47 -23.22 -7.40
CA SER A 230 -5.58 -23.29 -8.86
C SER A 230 -4.91 -24.53 -9.47
N TYR A 231 -3.80 -25.00 -8.89
CA TYR A 231 -3.13 -26.24 -9.34
C TYR A 231 -3.94 -27.48 -8.98
N LEU A 232 -4.51 -27.55 -7.78
CA LEU A 232 -5.35 -28.69 -7.38
C LEU A 232 -6.59 -28.83 -8.26
N LEU A 233 -7.21 -27.70 -8.62
CA LEU A 233 -8.31 -27.68 -9.58
C LEU A 233 -7.89 -28.15 -10.98
N ALA A 234 -6.62 -28.03 -11.35
CA ALA A 234 -6.11 -28.54 -12.62
C ALA A 234 -5.81 -30.05 -12.58
N ILE A 235 -5.20 -30.55 -11.49
CA ILE A 235 -4.76 -31.95 -11.36
C ILE A 235 -5.93 -32.91 -11.17
N ASN A 236 -6.91 -32.56 -10.32
CA ASN A 236 -8.07 -33.43 -10.05
C ASN A 236 -9.01 -33.61 -11.26
N ASN A 237 -8.63 -33.07 -12.43
CA ASN A 237 -9.42 -33.03 -13.65
C ASN A 237 -8.73 -33.68 -14.86
N ILE A 238 -7.63 -34.41 -14.67
CA ILE A 238 -7.15 -35.33 -15.69
C ILE A 238 -8.16 -36.48 -15.72
N PRO A 239 -8.92 -36.69 -16.82
CA PRO A 239 -9.79 -37.85 -16.92
C PRO A 239 -8.91 -39.08 -16.74
N ARG A 240 -9.18 -39.88 -15.71
CA ARG A 240 -8.60 -41.23 -15.63
C ARG A 240 -9.13 -41.95 -16.86
N ALA A 241 -8.29 -42.13 -17.87
CA ALA A 241 -8.60 -43.04 -18.96
C ALA A 241 -8.81 -44.41 -18.30
N ILE A 242 -10.06 -44.88 -18.32
CA ILE A 242 -10.45 -46.25 -17.99
C ILE A 242 -10.66 -46.95 -19.31
#